data_AF-A0A7J9CE39-F1
#
_entry.id   AF-A0A7J9CE39-F1
#
_cell.length_a   1.000
_cell.length_b   1.000
_cell.length_c   1.000
_cell.angle_alpha   90.00
_cell.angle_beta   90.00
_cell.angle_gamma   90.00
#
_symmetry.space_group_name_H-M   'P 1'
#
loop_
_entity.id
_entity.type
_entity.pdbx_description
1 polymer ?
#
loop_
_entity_poly.entity_id
_entity_poly.type
_entity_poly.pdbx_seq_one_letter_code
_entity_poly.pdbx_strand_id
1 'polypeptide(L)'
;MNKEHEEVQSESDIIRGDVLELIFCHVPLIHLVPVCHLSKSWNRALFSSLRHFNKPKPWLIVHSQTSRPPYTTAAYSVAYDPRSNLWLRINHHPPVEYVSDLRSSNSMLLYMLSISKFSFSFDPLRLTWHQADPPLVWRTDPVVAMLDRRHIVVAGGACDFEDDPLSVEIYDLETRKWDNCESMPAIFEHSAASMWLSIAANTKTLYAMEQASGITCSFDPISRIWLGPFDLRHDPNIYFSVIGISGDNLIMLGLLGNSENVKDIKIWELKGESLELFKEIGAMPKELVEKLKGEHASLSSIKISLTGDVLYIYNPEEPEELVVCEIDGRRRVSRWGSLKNATVNDGGRVTERAVLTCADVSLGDLRKAMKSGKGSFSTVNNGILQ
;
A
#
# COMPACT_ATOMS: atom_id res chain seq x y z
N MET A 1 -38.34 9.05 -66.02
CA MET A 1 -38.27 10.26 -65.17
C MET A 1 -38.22 9.78 -63.73
N ASN A 2 -37.23 10.28 -63.00
CA ASN A 2 -36.56 9.65 -61.85
C ASN A 2 -37.48 9.29 -60.67
N LYS A 3 -37.30 8.07 -60.15
CA LYS A 3 -37.62 7.76 -58.74
C LYS A 3 -36.37 8.11 -57.93
N GLU A 4 -36.46 9.20 -57.19
CA GLU A 4 -35.49 9.54 -56.15
C GLU A 4 -35.61 8.48 -55.05
N HIS A 5 -34.56 7.69 -54.90
CA HIS A 5 -34.32 6.93 -53.69
C HIS A 5 -33.77 7.91 -52.66
N GLU A 6 -34.64 8.41 -51.77
CA GLU A 6 -34.20 8.99 -50.51
C GLU A 6 -33.60 7.87 -49.67
N GLU A 7 -32.27 7.77 -49.67
CA GLU A 7 -31.53 7.11 -48.61
C GLU A 7 -31.81 7.88 -47.31
N VAL A 8 -32.76 7.41 -46.52
CA VAL A 8 -32.82 7.73 -45.09
C VAL A 8 -31.62 7.04 -44.46
N GLN A 9 -30.47 7.70 -44.53
CA GLN A 9 -29.35 7.42 -43.66
C GLN A 9 -29.87 7.73 -42.25
N SER A 10 -30.24 6.68 -41.51
CA SER A 10 -30.41 6.82 -40.07
C SER A 10 -29.07 7.35 -39.55
N GLU A 11 -29.05 8.58 -39.07
CA GLU A 11 -28.05 9.03 -38.11
C GLU A 11 -28.23 8.12 -36.88
N SER A 12 -27.69 6.91 -36.95
CA SER A 12 -27.42 6.13 -35.75
C SER A 12 -26.51 7.01 -34.93
N ASP A 13 -27.02 7.57 -33.84
CA ASP A 13 -26.33 8.49 -32.94
C ASP A 13 -24.89 8.02 -32.71
N ILE A 14 -23.95 8.56 -33.50
CA ILE A 14 -22.54 8.26 -33.34
C ILE A 14 -22.18 8.93 -32.02
N ILE A 15 -22.03 8.11 -30.98
CA ILE A 15 -21.62 8.61 -29.66
C ILE A 15 -20.33 9.41 -29.87
N ARG A 16 -20.44 10.73 -29.68
CA ARG A 16 -19.34 11.65 -29.88
C ARG A 16 -18.24 11.39 -28.85
N GLY A 17 -17.01 11.76 -29.18
CA GLY A 17 -15.83 11.43 -28.36
C GLY A 17 -15.91 11.97 -26.92
N ASP A 18 -16.49 13.14 -26.74
CA ASP A 18 -16.78 13.78 -25.44
C ASP A 18 -17.76 12.96 -24.59
N VAL A 19 -18.82 12.43 -25.19
CA VAL A 19 -19.78 11.57 -24.49
C VAL A 19 -19.14 10.24 -24.08
N LEU A 20 -18.31 9.64 -24.94
CA LEU A 20 -17.55 8.42 -24.60
C LEU A 20 -16.58 8.68 -23.42
N GLU A 21 -15.88 9.81 -23.44
CA GLU A 21 -14.96 10.20 -22.36
C GLU A 21 -15.70 10.28 -21.02
N LEU A 22 -16.86 10.94 -20.99
CA LEU A 22 -17.73 11.05 -19.81
C LEU A 22 -18.24 9.68 -19.34
N ILE A 23 -18.70 8.83 -20.25
CA ILE A 23 -19.15 7.47 -19.90
C ILE A 23 -18.00 6.71 -19.22
N PHE A 24 -16.81 6.71 -19.81
CA PHE A 24 -15.69 5.96 -19.26
C PHE A 24 -15.30 6.43 -17.86
N CYS A 25 -15.52 7.70 -17.50
CA CYS A 25 -15.23 8.23 -16.17
C CYS A 25 -15.93 7.47 -15.04
N HIS A 26 -17.10 6.90 -15.33
CA HIS A 26 -17.94 6.22 -14.35
C HIS A 26 -17.85 4.69 -14.43
N VAL A 27 -17.19 4.15 -15.46
CA VAL A 27 -17.04 2.70 -15.65
C VAL A 27 -15.83 2.20 -14.85
N PRO A 28 -15.96 1.16 -14.02
CA PRO A 28 -14.83 0.59 -13.26
C PRO A 28 -13.64 0.21 -14.15
N LEU A 29 -12.42 0.39 -13.64
CA LEU A 29 -11.21 0.24 -14.46
C LEU A 29 -11.09 -1.17 -15.09
N ILE A 30 -11.56 -2.20 -14.39
CA ILE A 30 -11.59 -3.60 -14.88
C ILE A 30 -12.45 -3.78 -16.14
N HIS A 31 -13.55 -3.04 -16.28
CA HIS A 31 -14.47 -3.13 -17.42
C HIS A 31 -14.00 -2.28 -18.61
N LEU A 32 -12.97 -1.45 -18.43
CA LEU A 32 -12.36 -0.65 -19.49
C LEU A 32 -11.28 -1.42 -20.27
N VAL A 33 -10.85 -2.60 -19.79
CA VAL A 33 -9.83 -3.41 -20.49
C VAL A 33 -10.33 -3.90 -21.86
N PRO A 34 -11.55 -4.47 -22.01
CA PRO A 34 -12.07 -4.86 -23.32
C PRO A 34 -12.28 -3.67 -24.27
N VAL A 35 -12.60 -2.49 -23.73
CA VAL A 35 -12.84 -1.27 -24.51
C VAL A 35 -11.64 -0.85 -25.35
N CYS A 36 -10.42 -1.10 -24.86
CA CYS A 36 -9.17 -0.84 -25.59
C CYS A 36 -9.09 -1.54 -26.95
N HIS A 37 -9.87 -2.60 -27.13
CA HIS A 37 -9.82 -3.49 -28.29
C HIS A 37 -10.91 -3.20 -29.33
N LEU A 38 -11.85 -2.29 -29.05
CA LEU A 38 -12.99 -2.01 -29.94
C LEU A 38 -12.59 -1.18 -31.16
N SER A 39 -12.00 0.00 -30.96
CA SER A 39 -11.58 0.88 -32.05
C SER A 39 -10.54 1.92 -31.62
N LYS A 40 -9.90 2.58 -32.60
CA LYS A 40 -8.94 3.66 -32.33
C LYS A 40 -9.60 4.87 -31.66
N SER A 41 -10.86 5.19 -31.98
CA SER A 41 -11.59 6.31 -31.39
C SER A 41 -11.95 6.04 -29.93
N TRP A 42 -12.46 4.85 -29.62
CA TRP A 42 -12.78 4.43 -28.24
C TRP A 42 -11.52 4.37 -27.39
N ASN A 43 -10.42 3.85 -27.94
CA ASN A 43 -9.14 3.82 -27.24
C ASN A 43 -8.62 5.24 -26.92
N ARG A 44 -8.74 6.19 -27.86
CA ARG A 44 -8.39 7.60 -27.62
C ARG A 44 -9.26 8.24 -26.53
N ALA A 45 -10.58 8.08 -26.62
CA ALA A 45 -11.52 8.60 -25.63
C ALA A 45 -11.28 7.99 -24.24
N LEU A 46 -10.94 6.70 -24.16
CA LEU A 46 -10.58 6.04 -22.92
C LEU A 46 -9.34 6.65 -22.26
N PHE A 47 -8.23 6.77 -22.99
CA PHE A 47 -7.01 7.36 -22.44
C PHE A 47 -7.16 8.85 -22.12
N SER A 48 -8.00 9.57 -22.88
CA SER A 48 -8.39 10.95 -22.58
C SER A 48 -9.15 11.03 -21.26
N SER A 49 -10.18 10.19 -21.08
CA SER A 49 -10.97 10.06 -19.85
C SER A 49 -10.10 9.77 -18.62
N LEU A 50 -9.21 8.76 -18.72
CA LEU A 50 -8.29 8.36 -17.66
C LEU A 50 -7.25 9.44 -17.34
N ARG A 51 -6.97 10.38 -18.24
CA ARG A 51 -5.99 11.44 -18.01
C ARG A 51 -6.62 12.73 -17.49
N HIS A 52 -7.81 13.07 -17.96
CA HIS A 52 -8.37 14.41 -17.80
C HIS A 52 -9.59 14.49 -16.90
N PHE A 53 -10.38 13.42 -16.80
CA PHE A 53 -11.66 13.48 -16.10
C PHE A 53 -11.64 12.70 -14.77
N ASN A 54 -11.41 11.38 -14.83
CA ASN A 54 -11.34 10.55 -13.63
C ASN A 54 -10.09 9.67 -13.67
N LYS A 55 -9.00 10.23 -13.13
CA LYS A 55 -7.69 9.59 -13.10
C LYS A 55 -7.71 8.33 -12.22
N PRO A 56 -7.08 7.22 -12.66
CA PRO A 56 -6.81 6.09 -11.77
C PRO A 56 -6.10 6.58 -10.50
N LYS A 57 -6.54 6.02 -9.38
CA LYS A 57 -5.95 6.24 -8.06
C LYS A 57 -5.38 4.91 -7.56
N PRO A 58 -4.35 4.95 -6.69
CA PRO A 58 -3.82 3.75 -6.06
C PRO A 58 -4.94 2.91 -5.44
N TRP A 59 -4.91 1.61 -5.69
CA TRP A 59 -5.85 0.66 -5.09
C TRP A 59 -5.34 0.21 -3.73
N LEU A 60 -6.26 0.07 -2.79
CA LEU A 60 -6.02 -0.67 -1.56
C LEU A 60 -6.34 -2.14 -1.81
N ILE A 61 -5.43 -3.05 -1.49
CA ILE A 61 -5.61 -4.50 -1.65
C ILE A 61 -5.48 -5.15 -0.28
N VAL A 62 -6.49 -5.93 0.08
CA VAL A 62 -6.57 -6.70 1.32
C VAL A 62 -6.34 -8.17 0.99
N HIS A 63 -5.30 -8.73 1.61
CA HIS A 63 -4.92 -10.12 1.51
C HIS A 63 -5.31 -10.85 2.80
N SER A 64 -5.99 -11.98 2.67
CA SER A 64 -6.39 -12.80 3.83
C SER A 64 -5.53 -14.06 3.91
N GLN A 65 -5.00 -14.32 5.10
CA GLN A 65 -4.26 -15.54 5.42
C GLN A 65 -4.79 -16.15 6.71
N THR A 66 -4.87 -17.48 6.79
CA THR A 66 -5.21 -18.12 8.07
C THR A 66 -4.11 -17.85 9.11
N SER A 67 -4.48 -17.42 10.30
CA SER A 67 -3.56 -17.06 11.38
C SER A 67 -2.83 -18.25 12.01
N ARG A 68 -3.16 -19.49 11.62
CA ARG A 68 -2.56 -20.73 12.14
C ARG A 68 -1.92 -21.54 11.02
N PRO A 69 -0.84 -22.31 11.32
CA PRO A 69 -0.28 -23.27 10.39
C PRO A 69 -1.37 -24.22 9.85
N PRO A 70 -1.40 -24.51 8.53
CA PRO A 70 -0.34 -24.27 7.54
C PRO A 70 -0.42 -22.92 6.80
N TYR A 71 -1.00 -21.88 7.40
CA TYR A 71 -0.97 -20.50 6.87
C TYR A 71 -1.52 -20.35 5.44
N THR A 72 -2.57 -21.11 5.10
CA THR A 72 -3.23 -21.04 3.80
C THR A 72 -3.75 -19.63 3.52
N THR A 73 -3.34 -19.04 2.39
CA THR A 73 -4.00 -17.82 1.91
C THR A 73 -5.31 -18.15 1.21
N ALA A 74 -6.24 -17.21 1.26
CA ALA A 74 -7.43 -17.28 0.44
C ALA A 74 -7.04 -17.34 -1.05
N ALA A 75 -7.83 -18.05 -1.87
CA ALA A 75 -7.68 -18.07 -3.33
C ALA A 75 -8.05 -16.74 -4.01
N TYR A 76 -8.22 -15.68 -3.22
CA TYR A 76 -8.56 -14.36 -3.69
C TYR A 76 -8.07 -13.29 -2.71
N SER A 77 -7.86 -12.10 -3.23
CA SER A 77 -7.72 -10.86 -2.46
C SER A 77 -8.86 -9.93 -2.81
N VAL A 78 -9.14 -8.95 -1.95
CA VAL A 78 -10.18 -7.94 -2.20
C VAL A 78 -9.50 -6.59 -2.38
N ALA A 79 -9.80 -5.88 -3.46
CA ALA A 79 -9.21 -4.60 -3.79
C ALA A 79 -10.26 -3.51 -3.89
N TYR A 80 -10.02 -2.36 -3.28
CA TYR A 80 -10.86 -1.19 -3.41
C TYR A 80 -10.35 -0.32 -4.56
N ASP A 81 -11.21 -0.03 -5.54
CA ASP A 81 -10.96 0.92 -6.62
C ASP A 81 -11.55 2.29 -6.27
N PRO A 82 -10.74 3.29 -5.88
CA PRO A 82 -11.25 4.60 -5.47
C PRO A 82 -11.91 5.37 -6.62
N ARG A 83 -11.61 4.97 -7.87
CA ARG A 83 -12.16 5.61 -9.07
C ARG A 83 -13.64 5.31 -9.25
N SER A 84 -14.03 4.06 -9.00
CA SER A 84 -15.42 3.58 -9.09
C SER A 84 -16.12 3.47 -7.74
N ASN A 85 -15.38 3.63 -6.63
CA ASN A 85 -15.86 3.40 -5.26
C ASN A 85 -16.42 1.99 -5.07
N LEU A 86 -15.77 1.00 -5.67
CA LEU A 86 -16.18 -0.40 -5.61
C LEU A 86 -15.08 -1.27 -5.01
N TRP A 87 -15.52 -2.29 -4.28
CA TRP A 87 -14.68 -3.42 -3.94
C TRP A 87 -14.70 -4.44 -5.07
N LEU A 88 -13.52 -4.97 -5.37
CA LEU A 88 -13.25 -5.90 -6.46
C LEU A 88 -12.61 -7.15 -5.87
N ARG A 89 -12.98 -8.31 -6.38
CA ARG A 89 -12.32 -9.57 -6.06
C ARG A 89 -11.24 -9.85 -7.09
N ILE A 90 -10.03 -10.12 -6.62
CA ILE A 90 -8.90 -10.56 -7.44
C ILE A 90 -8.69 -12.05 -7.16
N ASN A 91 -9.25 -12.90 -8.00
CA ASN A 91 -9.02 -14.34 -7.90
C ASN A 91 -7.63 -14.65 -8.44
N HIS A 92 -6.90 -15.49 -7.72
CA HIS A 92 -5.59 -15.94 -8.14
C HIS A 92 -5.36 -17.35 -7.61
N HIS A 93 -4.56 -18.12 -8.34
CA HIS A 93 -4.06 -19.39 -7.83
C HIS A 93 -2.79 -19.08 -7.04
N PRO A 94 -2.77 -19.29 -5.71
CA PRO A 94 -1.58 -19.00 -4.94
C PRO A 94 -0.43 -19.89 -5.44
N PRO A 95 0.66 -19.30 -5.96
CA PRO A 95 1.72 -20.09 -6.60
C PRO A 95 2.72 -20.69 -5.60
N VAL A 96 2.53 -20.47 -4.29
CA VAL A 96 3.50 -20.80 -3.25
C VAL A 96 2.82 -21.61 -2.15
N GLU A 97 3.44 -22.71 -1.72
CA GLU A 97 3.11 -23.35 -0.44
C GLU A 97 3.52 -22.40 0.68
N TYR A 98 2.55 -21.89 1.43
CA TYR A 98 2.77 -20.88 2.45
C TYR A 98 3.44 -21.52 3.68
N VAL A 99 4.66 -21.08 4.01
CA VAL A 99 5.45 -21.64 5.12
C VAL A 99 5.54 -20.68 6.32
N SER A 100 5.04 -19.44 6.20
CA SER A 100 5.15 -18.40 7.24
C SER A 100 4.05 -17.34 7.14
N ASP A 101 4.07 -16.40 8.09
CA ASP A 101 3.18 -15.23 8.10
C ASP A 101 3.39 -14.33 6.88
N LEU A 102 2.28 -13.90 6.29
CA LEU A 102 2.19 -12.90 5.24
C LEU A 102 2.32 -11.50 5.85
N ARG A 103 3.17 -10.68 5.24
CA ARG A 103 3.50 -9.33 5.71
C ARG A 103 3.59 -8.37 4.54
N SER A 104 3.39 -7.09 4.81
CA SER A 104 3.55 -6.02 3.83
C SER A 104 4.47 -4.93 4.36
N SER A 105 4.99 -4.13 3.43
CA SER A 105 5.70 -2.90 3.77
C SER A 105 5.20 -1.72 2.95
N ASN A 106 5.45 -0.50 3.45
CA ASN A 106 5.10 0.76 2.79
C ASN A 106 5.92 1.04 1.51
N SER A 107 6.62 0.04 0.96
CA SER A 107 7.44 0.11 -0.26
C SER A 107 6.89 -0.76 -1.39
N MET A 108 5.56 -0.99 -1.40
CA MET A 108 4.87 -1.85 -2.37
C MET A 108 5.31 -3.32 -2.34
N LEU A 109 5.78 -3.83 -1.19
CA LEU A 109 6.20 -5.22 -1.05
C LEU A 109 5.15 -6.01 -0.26
N LEU A 110 4.79 -7.18 -0.77
CA LEU A 110 4.11 -8.24 -0.04
C LEU A 110 5.08 -9.41 0.08
N TYR A 111 5.29 -9.95 1.27
CA TYR A 111 6.33 -10.93 1.48
C TYR A 111 6.02 -11.92 2.60
N MET A 112 6.82 -12.98 2.62
CA MET A 112 6.85 -14.04 3.59
C MET A 112 8.31 -14.42 3.81
N LEU A 113 8.68 -14.59 5.07
CA LEU A 113 10.03 -14.97 5.45
C LEU A 113 9.97 -16.13 6.45
N SER A 114 10.62 -17.23 6.08
CA SER A 114 10.88 -18.37 6.96
C SER A 114 12.38 -18.64 7.05
N ILE A 115 12.77 -19.58 7.93
CA ILE A 115 14.15 -20.08 8.04
C ILE A 115 14.71 -20.68 6.76
N SER A 116 13.87 -21.07 5.80
CA SER A 116 14.28 -21.81 4.60
C SER A 116 14.01 -21.05 3.31
N LYS A 117 13.26 -19.94 3.37
CA LYS A 117 12.77 -19.29 2.16
C LYS A 117 12.37 -17.84 2.38
N PHE A 118 12.71 -17.01 1.41
CA PHE A 118 12.16 -15.67 1.27
C PHE A 118 11.28 -15.62 0.02
N SER A 119 9.98 -15.37 0.19
CA SER A 119 9.02 -15.24 -0.91
C SER A 119 8.43 -13.84 -0.93
N PHE A 120 8.37 -13.19 -2.09
CA PHE A 120 7.91 -11.81 -2.18
C PHE A 120 7.25 -11.49 -3.51
N SER A 121 6.40 -10.48 -3.50
CA SER A 121 5.71 -9.93 -4.66
C SER A 121 5.70 -8.41 -4.59
N PHE A 122 6.03 -7.78 -5.71
CA PHE A 122 6.07 -6.33 -5.86
C PHE A 122 5.29 -5.84 -7.09
N ASP A 123 4.66 -6.74 -7.87
CA ASP A 123 3.78 -6.33 -8.96
C ASP A 123 2.50 -5.68 -8.40
N PRO A 124 1.88 -4.70 -9.08
CA PRO A 124 0.77 -3.92 -8.51
C PRO A 124 -0.43 -4.75 -8.03
N LEU A 125 -0.67 -5.92 -8.65
CA LEU A 125 -1.80 -6.79 -8.34
C LEU A 125 -1.43 -7.97 -7.41
N ARG A 126 -0.15 -8.07 -7.01
CA ARG A 126 0.43 -9.16 -6.20
C ARG A 126 0.21 -10.56 -6.77
N LEU A 127 0.18 -10.68 -8.10
CA LEU A 127 -0.11 -11.94 -8.81
C LEU A 127 1.14 -12.73 -9.15
N THR A 128 2.32 -12.11 -9.09
CA THR A 128 3.60 -12.76 -9.40
C THR A 128 4.45 -12.80 -8.13
N TRP A 129 4.74 -14.02 -7.70
CA TRP A 129 5.60 -14.28 -6.56
C TRP A 129 6.99 -14.72 -7.03
N HIS A 130 7.99 -14.21 -6.34
CA HIS A 130 9.38 -14.55 -6.47
C HIS A 130 9.83 -15.32 -5.23
N GLN A 131 10.84 -16.16 -5.40
CA GLN A 131 11.41 -16.97 -4.34
C GLN A 131 12.93 -16.81 -4.38
N ALA A 132 13.51 -16.65 -3.20
CA ALA A 132 14.94 -16.57 -2.96
C ALA A 132 15.29 -17.38 -1.70
N ASP A 133 16.58 -17.67 -1.56
CA ASP A 133 17.12 -18.14 -0.29
C ASP A 133 16.85 -17.11 0.81
N PRO A 134 16.67 -17.53 2.06
CA PRO A 134 16.47 -16.60 3.17
C PRO A 134 17.73 -15.75 3.42
N PRO A 135 17.62 -14.63 4.14
CA PRO A 135 18.77 -13.89 4.64
C PRO A 135 19.70 -14.82 5.45
N LEU A 136 20.99 -14.47 5.52
CA LEU A 136 22.01 -15.24 6.23
C LEU A 136 21.74 -15.24 7.74
N VAL A 137 21.27 -14.10 8.27
CA VAL A 137 20.92 -13.97 9.68
C VAL A 137 19.45 -14.31 9.87
N TRP A 138 19.21 -15.36 10.65
CA TRP A 138 17.85 -15.70 11.05
C TRP A 138 17.28 -14.66 12.01
N ARG A 139 16.02 -14.32 11.81
CA ARG A 139 15.34 -13.24 12.50
C ARG A 139 13.84 -13.45 12.46
N THR A 140 13.17 -13.15 13.57
CA THR A 140 11.72 -13.03 13.65
C THR A 140 11.36 -11.55 13.54
N ASP A 141 10.24 -11.25 12.89
CA ASP A 141 9.71 -9.89 12.78
C ASP A 141 10.65 -8.78 12.22
N PRO A 142 11.44 -9.04 11.15
CA PRO A 142 12.31 -8.00 10.63
C PRO A 142 11.55 -6.92 9.86
N VAL A 143 12.19 -5.77 9.74
CA VAL A 143 11.83 -4.76 8.76
C VAL A 143 12.23 -5.25 7.37
N VAL A 144 11.32 -5.12 6.39
CA VAL A 144 11.61 -5.44 4.99
C VAL A 144 11.15 -4.32 4.07
N ALA A 145 12.03 -3.84 3.19
CA ALA A 145 11.71 -2.78 2.25
C ALA A 145 12.35 -3.01 0.89
N MET A 146 11.61 -2.68 -0.17
CA MET A 146 12.13 -2.61 -1.54
C MET A 146 12.71 -1.21 -1.77
N LEU A 147 13.97 -1.16 -2.16
CA LEU A 147 14.66 0.01 -2.69
C LEU A 147 14.81 -0.15 -4.19
N ASP A 148 14.87 0.97 -4.91
CA ASP A 148 15.23 1.11 -6.34
C ASP A 148 14.68 0.08 -7.36
N ARG A 149 13.61 -0.66 -7.00
CA ARG A 149 13.06 -1.82 -7.73
C ARG A 149 14.10 -2.92 -8.02
N ARG A 150 15.23 -2.93 -7.32
CA ARG A 150 16.32 -3.89 -7.52
C ARG A 150 16.77 -4.49 -6.20
N HIS A 151 16.80 -3.71 -5.13
CA HIS A 151 17.31 -4.18 -3.84
C HIS A 151 16.18 -4.38 -2.82
N ILE A 152 16.24 -5.46 -2.06
CA ILE A 152 15.37 -5.67 -0.90
C ILE A 152 16.24 -5.64 0.35
N VAL A 153 15.99 -4.68 1.23
CA VAL A 153 16.67 -4.59 2.52
C VAL A 153 15.85 -5.33 3.57
N VAL A 154 16.53 -6.17 4.34
CA VAL A 154 16.01 -6.83 5.54
C VAL A 154 16.85 -6.35 6.72
N ALA A 155 16.21 -5.70 7.68
CA ALA A 155 16.89 -5.04 8.80
C ALA A 155 16.23 -5.39 10.13
N GLY A 156 17.04 -5.52 11.17
CA GLY A 156 16.56 -5.76 12.53
C GLY A 156 15.79 -7.07 12.68
N GLY A 157 14.80 -7.06 13.57
CA GLY A 157 14.03 -8.23 14.00
C GLY A 157 14.48 -8.74 15.38
N ALA A 158 13.63 -9.56 16.00
CA ALA A 158 14.00 -10.29 17.21
C ALA A 158 14.72 -11.58 16.80
N CYS A 159 15.97 -11.76 17.25
CA CYS A 159 16.70 -13.00 17.09
C CYS A 159 16.94 -13.64 18.46
N ASP A 160 16.50 -14.89 18.63
CA ASP A 160 16.70 -15.64 19.87
C ASP A 160 18.04 -16.41 19.91
N PHE A 161 18.75 -16.52 18.77
CA PHE A 161 19.89 -17.45 18.61
C PHE A 161 21.18 -16.82 18.04
N GLU A 162 21.18 -15.58 17.58
CA GLU A 162 22.38 -14.83 17.10
C GLU A 162 22.56 -13.53 17.90
N ASP A 163 23.81 -13.04 17.95
CA ASP A 163 24.21 -11.93 18.84
C ASP A 163 23.85 -10.52 18.32
N ASP A 164 23.57 -10.32 17.03
CA ASP A 164 23.32 -8.98 16.47
C ASP A 164 21.84 -8.75 16.02
N PRO A 165 20.95 -8.27 16.92
CA PRO A 165 19.56 -7.93 16.58
C PRO A 165 19.44 -6.72 15.64
N LEU A 166 20.55 -6.05 15.34
CA LEU A 166 20.62 -4.87 14.46
C LEU A 166 21.16 -5.23 13.07
N SER A 167 21.39 -6.52 12.77
CA SER A 167 21.89 -6.97 11.47
C SER A 167 21.08 -6.41 10.30
N VAL A 168 21.77 -5.95 9.25
CA VAL A 168 21.15 -5.47 8.01
C VAL A 168 21.72 -6.24 6.83
N GLU A 169 20.82 -6.79 6.01
CA GLU A 169 21.16 -7.53 4.81
C GLU A 169 20.41 -6.97 3.61
N ILE A 170 21.06 -6.96 2.45
CA ILE A 170 20.48 -6.48 1.19
C ILE A 170 20.51 -7.61 0.15
N TYR A 171 19.35 -7.87 -0.46
CA TYR A 171 19.20 -8.82 -1.55
C TYR A 171 19.14 -8.07 -2.88
N ASP A 172 20.07 -8.38 -3.78
CA ASP A 172 20.06 -7.84 -5.15
C ASP A 172 19.29 -8.78 -6.08
N LEU A 173 18.20 -8.28 -6.69
CA LEU A 173 17.36 -9.03 -7.63
C LEU A 173 18.07 -9.45 -8.92
N GLU A 174 19.11 -8.72 -9.35
CA GLU A 174 19.89 -9.01 -10.55
C GLU A 174 20.86 -10.17 -10.30
N THR A 175 21.69 -10.03 -9.25
CA THR A 175 22.72 -11.04 -8.92
C THR A 175 22.17 -12.23 -8.14
N ARG A 176 20.98 -12.07 -7.52
CA ARG A 176 20.31 -13.04 -6.65
C ARG A 176 21.15 -13.46 -5.46
N LYS A 177 21.80 -12.49 -4.82
CA LYS A 177 22.66 -12.71 -3.67
C LYS A 177 22.29 -11.78 -2.53
N TRP A 178 22.50 -12.30 -1.32
CA TRP A 178 22.51 -11.52 -0.09
C TRP A 178 23.90 -10.98 0.16
N ASP A 179 23.98 -9.73 0.56
CA ASP A 179 25.17 -9.13 1.13
C ASP A 179 24.85 -8.51 2.49
N ASN A 180 25.84 -8.48 3.38
CA ASN A 180 25.77 -7.75 4.62
C ASN A 180 25.99 -6.24 4.40
N CYS A 181 25.34 -5.43 5.23
CA CYS A 181 25.46 -3.98 5.30
C CYS A 181 25.94 -3.54 6.69
N GLU A 182 26.09 -2.23 6.88
CA GLU A 182 26.23 -1.67 8.23
C GLU A 182 24.98 -2.00 9.07
N SER A 183 25.18 -2.52 10.29
CA SER A 183 24.10 -2.79 11.24
C SER A 183 23.30 -1.53 11.54
N MET A 184 22.03 -1.70 11.91
CA MET A 184 21.17 -0.60 12.33
C MET A 184 21.83 0.17 13.48
N PRO A 185 21.63 1.50 13.56
CA PRO A 185 22.19 2.28 14.65
C PRO A 185 21.75 1.75 16.02
N ALA A 186 22.68 1.74 16.98
CA ALA A 186 22.48 1.18 18.33
C ALA A 186 21.28 1.76 19.09
N ILE A 187 20.78 2.92 18.66
CA ILE A 187 19.56 3.52 19.21
C ILE A 187 18.31 2.65 19.05
N PHE A 188 18.33 1.68 18.12
CA PHE A 188 17.25 0.72 17.89
C PHE A 188 17.46 -0.62 18.60
N GLU A 189 18.48 -0.79 19.46
CA GLU A 189 18.80 -2.08 20.11
C GLU A 189 17.58 -2.73 20.80
N HIS A 190 16.71 -1.91 21.40
CA HIS A 190 15.51 -2.37 22.09
C HIS A 190 14.21 -2.23 21.28
N SER A 191 14.30 -1.78 20.03
CA SER A 191 13.15 -1.55 19.15
C SER A 191 13.38 -2.04 17.71
N ALA A 192 14.33 -2.96 17.50
CA ALA A 192 14.71 -3.44 16.18
C ALA A 192 13.62 -4.23 15.42
N ALA A 193 12.56 -4.69 16.09
CA ALA A 193 11.48 -5.42 15.44
C ALA A 193 10.47 -4.50 14.71
N SER A 194 9.87 -5.04 13.65
CA SER A 194 8.95 -4.31 12.77
C SER A 194 7.69 -3.78 13.46
N MET A 195 7.32 -4.34 14.61
CA MET A 195 6.20 -3.83 15.39
C MET A 195 6.46 -2.42 15.95
N TRP A 196 7.69 -2.12 16.36
CA TRP A 196 8.07 -0.82 16.93
C TRP A 196 8.56 0.19 15.89
N LEU A 197 8.96 -0.29 14.71
CA LEU A 197 9.50 0.56 13.66
C LEU A 197 8.46 0.90 12.58
N SER A 198 8.51 2.13 12.09
CA SER A 198 7.82 2.57 10.88
C SER A 198 8.85 2.82 9.80
N ILE A 199 8.57 2.30 8.59
CA ILE A 199 9.56 2.24 7.52
C ILE A 199 8.98 2.89 6.27
N ALA A 200 9.80 3.68 5.59
CA ALA A 200 9.48 4.23 4.29
C ALA A 200 10.71 4.17 3.39
N ALA A 201 10.54 3.79 2.12
CA ALA A 201 11.64 3.67 1.17
C ALA A 201 11.30 4.36 -0.16
N ASN A 202 12.29 5.06 -0.71
CA ASN A 202 12.27 5.54 -2.09
C ASN A 202 13.41 4.94 -2.89
N THR A 203 13.72 5.49 -4.06
CA THR A 203 14.78 4.98 -4.93
C THR A 203 16.20 5.25 -4.41
N LYS A 204 16.37 6.11 -3.40
CA LYS A 204 17.66 6.59 -2.92
C LYS A 204 17.92 6.25 -1.45
N THR A 205 16.87 6.08 -0.66
CA THR A 205 16.99 6.08 0.79
C THR A 205 15.87 5.26 1.43
N LEU A 206 16.24 4.46 2.42
CA LEU A 206 15.35 3.84 3.38
C LEU A 206 15.32 4.68 4.66
N TYR A 207 14.14 4.93 5.22
CA TYR A 207 13.98 5.57 6.52
C TYR A 207 13.41 4.56 7.50
N ALA A 208 14.01 4.50 8.68
CA ALA A 208 13.52 3.74 9.81
C ALA A 208 13.27 4.67 11.00
N MET A 209 12.03 4.66 11.50
CA MET A 209 11.60 5.48 12.63
C MET A 209 11.11 4.59 13.76
N GLU A 210 11.56 4.81 14.98
CA GLU A 210 10.89 4.24 16.15
C GLU A 210 9.57 4.98 16.39
N GLN A 211 8.46 4.25 16.30
CA GLN A 211 7.11 4.82 16.27
C GLN A 211 6.78 5.62 17.52
N ALA A 212 7.26 5.18 18.69
CA ALA A 212 7.04 5.89 19.94
C ALA A 212 7.85 7.19 19.95
N SER A 213 9.19 7.14 19.98
CA SER A 213 10.05 8.33 20.13
C SER A 213 10.01 9.30 18.94
N GLY A 214 9.77 8.82 17.72
CA GLY A 214 9.95 9.60 16.49
C GLY A 214 11.41 9.68 16.04
N ILE A 215 12.34 9.05 16.76
CA ILE A 215 13.76 8.97 16.38
C ILE A 215 13.86 8.19 15.08
N THR A 216 14.54 8.80 14.10
CA THR A 216 14.60 8.30 12.73
C THR A 216 16.04 8.22 12.26
N CYS A 217 16.40 7.14 11.59
CA CYS A 217 17.65 7.04 10.85
C CYS A 217 17.36 6.77 9.38
N SER A 218 18.24 7.22 8.50
CA SER A 218 18.15 6.93 7.08
C SER A 218 19.31 6.03 6.65
N PHE A 219 19.07 5.18 5.66
CA PHE A 219 20.04 4.25 5.11
C PHE A 219 20.16 4.48 3.61
N ASP A 220 21.39 4.71 3.16
CA ASP A 220 21.73 4.81 1.75
C ASP A 220 22.14 3.43 1.22
N PRO A 221 21.37 2.82 0.29
CA PRO A 221 21.68 1.51 -0.26
C PRO A 221 22.96 1.47 -1.12
N ILE A 222 23.44 2.62 -1.62
CA ILE A 222 24.64 2.68 -2.45
C ILE A 222 25.88 2.62 -1.58
N SER A 223 26.00 3.54 -0.61
CA SER A 223 27.13 3.54 0.32
C SER A 223 27.00 2.48 1.42
N ARG A 224 25.80 1.94 1.64
CA ARG A 224 25.43 0.99 2.70
C ARG A 224 25.67 1.54 4.11
N ILE A 225 25.50 2.85 4.27
CA ILE A 225 25.75 3.58 5.52
C ILE A 225 24.45 4.16 6.08
N TRP A 226 24.36 4.19 7.41
CA TRP A 226 23.29 4.87 8.14
C TRP A 226 23.64 6.32 8.47
N LEU A 227 22.64 7.21 8.38
CA LEU A 227 22.71 8.60 8.80
C LEU A 227 21.65 8.90 9.86
N GLY A 228 21.95 9.86 10.74
CA GLY A 228 21.10 10.25 11.86
C GLY A 228 21.82 10.07 13.21
N PRO A 229 21.06 10.05 14.32
CA PRO A 229 19.59 10.11 14.39
C PRO A 229 19.03 11.49 14.04
N PHE A 230 17.83 11.51 13.46
CA PHE A 230 16.98 12.67 13.27
C PHE A 230 15.82 12.59 14.26
N ASP A 231 15.56 13.69 14.98
CA ASP A 231 14.39 13.79 15.86
C ASP A 231 13.24 14.42 15.08
N LEU A 232 12.26 13.59 14.69
CA LEU A 232 11.09 14.05 13.94
C LEU A 232 9.93 14.46 14.84
N ARG A 233 10.06 14.33 16.17
CA ARG A 233 9.03 14.70 17.13
C ARG A 233 9.12 16.19 17.48
N HIS A 234 8.68 17.04 16.54
CA HIS A 234 8.65 18.48 16.73
C HIS A 234 7.58 18.97 17.74
N ASP A 235 6.52 18.18 18.01
CA ASP A 235 5.49 18.50 18.99
C ASP A 235 5.52 17.47 20.13
N PRO A 236 5.75 17.88 21.40
CA PRO A 236 5.81 16.97 22.54
C PRO A 236 4.48 16.26 22.84
N ASN A 237 3.36 16.71 22.26
CA ASN A 237 2.08 16.02 22.39
C ASN A 237 1.99 14.78 21.49
N ILE A 238 2.91 14.58 20.54
CA ILE A 238 2.92 13.39 19.67
C ILE A 238 3.42 12.20 20.49
N TYR A 239 2.56 11.19 20.70
CA TYR A 239 2.91 9.98 21.44
C TYR A 239 3.16 8.76 20.54
N PHE A 240 2.72 8.81 19.28
CA PHE A 240 2.91 7.77 18.28
C PHE A 240 3.04 8.38 16.89
N SER A 241 3.98 7.87 16.08
CA SER A 241 4.25 8.33 14.72
C SER A 241 4.45 7.20 13.73
N VAL A 242 4.05 7.43 12.48
CA VAL A 242 4.32 6.53 11.34
C VAL A 242 4.72 7.32 10.11
N ILE A 243 5.57 6.73 9.28
CA ILE A 243 6.11 7.36 8.08
C ILE A 243 5.76 6.61 6.80
N GLY A 244 5.64 7.37 5.72
CA GLY A 244 5.50 6.89 4.35
C GLY A 244 6.11 7.89 3.38
N ILE A 245 6.22 7.52 2.10
CA ILE A 245 6.77 8.42 1.08
C ILE A 245 5.71 8.72 0.01
N SER A 246 5.61 10.00 -0.34
CA SER A 246 4.78 10.50 -1.44
C SER A 246 5.66 11.27 -2.43
N GLY A 247 5.88 10.69 -3.60
CA GLY A 247 6.91 11.15 -4.53
C GLY A 247 8.31 11.00 -3.90
N ASP A 248 9.02 12.12 -3.72
CA ASP A 248 10.32 12.16 -3.05
C ASP A 248 10.25 12.66 -1.60
N ASN A 249 9.06 13.03 -1.12
CA ASN A 249 8.90 13.62 0.21
C ASN A 249 8.53 12.56 1.24
N LEU A 250 9.14 12.68 2.42
CA LEU A 250 8.76 11.90 3.59
C LEU A 250 7.52 12.53 4.23
N ILE A 251 6.50 11.71 4.43
CA ILE A 251 5.25 12.09 5.09
C ILE A 251 5.22 11.40 6.45
N MET A 252 4.96 12.17 7.50
CA MET A 252 4.80 11.67 8.85
C MET A 252 3.35 11.88 9.30
N LEU A 253 2.75 10.84 9.84
CA LEU A 253 1.51 10.91 10.61
C LEU A 253 1.85 10.79 12.08
N GLY A 254 1.22 11.61 12.90
CA GLY A 254 1.37 11.56 14.35
C GLY A 254 0.03 11.64 15.07
N LEU A 255 -0.08 10.88 16.15
CA LEU A 255 -1.22 10.91 17.07
C LEU A 255 -0.85 11.82 18.24
N LEU A 256 -1.69 12.83 18.49
CA LEU A 256 -1.47 13.81 19.54
C LEU A 256 -2.32 13.50 20.77
N GLY A 257 -1.76 13.75 21.96
CA GLY A 257 -2.42 13.51 23.24
C GLY A 257 -1.86 12.27 23.93
N ASN A 258 -2.71 11.28 24.19
CA ASN A 258 -2.33 9.96 24.67
C ASN A 258 -3.28 8.89 24.10
N SER A 259 -2.99 7.61 24.34
CA SER A 259 -3.76 6.50 23.78
C SER A 259 -5.23 6.50 24.20
N GLU A 260 -5.57 6.90 25.42
CA GLU A 260 -6.95 6.94 25.93
C GLU A 260 -7.70 8.21 25.47
N ASN A 261 -6.98 9.29 25.17
CA ASN A 261 -7.53 10.59 24.81
C ASN A 261 -6.76 11.19 23.63
N VAL A 262 -6.96 10.60 22.46
CA VAL A 262 -6.42 11.13 21.19
C VAL A 262 -7.09 12.45 20.88
N LYS A 263 -6.31 13.53 20.89
CA LYS A 263 -6.79 14.89 20.63
C LYS A 263 -6.93 15.16 19.13
N ASP A 264 -5.95 14.71 18.37
CA ASP A 264 -5.84 14.97 16.93
C ASP A 264 -4.95 13.92 16.26
N ILE A 265 -5.12 13.74 14.96
CA ILE A 265 -4.21 12.97 14.10
C ILE A 265 -3.81 13.88 12.95
N LYS A 266 -2.53 14.21 12.89
CA LYS A 266 -2.02 15.20 11.93
C LYS A 266 -1.01 14.60 10.97
N ILE A 267 -0.91 15.23 9.81
CA ILE A 267 -0.02 14.86 8.73
C ILE A 267 0.95 16.01 8.47
N TRP A 268 2.24 15.68 8.45
CA TRP A 268 3.32 16.60 8.11
C TRP A 268 4.10 16.11 6.90
N GLU A 269 4.47 17.06 6.05
CA GLU A 269 5.50 16.89 5.02
C GLU A 269 6.84 17.31 5.62
N LEU A 270 7.82 16.41 5.54
CA LEU A 270 9.18 16.62 6.04
C LEU A 270 10.12 16.95 4.88
N LYS A 271 10.95 17.98 5.05
CA LYS A 271 11.91 18.46 4.04
C LYS A 271 13.27 18.78 4.65
N GLY A 272 14.24 18.94 3.75
CA GLY A 272 15.62 19.26 4.09
C GLY A 272 16.47 18.00 4.20
N GLU A 273 17.79 18.17 4.10
CA GLU A 273 18.76 17.08 4.20
C GLU A 273 18.72 16.40 5.58
N SER A 274 18.45 17.19 6.64
CA SER A 274 18.31 16.71 8.02
C SER A 274 16.86 16.46 8.46
N LEU A 275 15.87 16.56 7.55
CA LEU A 275 14.43 16.40 7.85
C LEU A 275 13.84 17.39 8.87
N GLU A 276 14.50 18.53 9.11
CA GLU A 276 14.10 19.51 10.13
C GLU A 276 12.94 20.43 9.73
N LEU A 277 12.57 20.46 8.44
CA LEU A 277 11.52 21.35 7.96
C LEU A 277 10.17 20.64 7.97
N PHE A 278 9.37 20.93 8.99
CA PHE A 278 8.02 20.41 9.16
C PHE A 278 7.00 21.36 8.55
N LYS A 279 6.18 20.85 7.63
CA LYS A 279 5.00 21.56 7.14
C LYS A 279 3.76 20.74 7.43
N GLU A 280 2.89 21.22 8.30
CA GLU A 280 1.56 20.61 8.47
C GLU A 280 0.79 20.69 7.15
N ILE A 281 0.33 19.55 6.65
CA ILE A 281 -0.41 19.45 5.39
C ILE A 281 -1.88 19.06 5.59
N GLY A 282 -2.24 18.55 6.77
CA GLY A 282 -3.63 18.32 7.15
C GLY A 282 -3.81 17.75 8.55
N ALA A 283 -5.01 17.89 9.07
CA ALA A 283 -5.48 17.30 10.33
C ALA A 283 -6.73 16.46 10.05
N MET A 284 -6.82 15.30 10.69
CA MET A 284 -7.95 14.38 10.52
C MET A 284 -9.20 14.96 11.20
N PRO A 285 -10.34 15.04 10.50
CA PRO A 285 -11.61 15.43 11.10
C PRO A 285 -11.95 14.55 12.31
N LYS A 286 -12.44 15.14 13.40
CA LYS A 286 -12.76 14.44 14.66
C LYS A 286 -13.69 13.24 14.45
N GLU A 287 -14.68 13.38 13.57
CA GLU A 287 -15.61 12.30 13.21
C GLU A 287 -14.90 11.05 12.66
N LEU A 288 -13.80 11.23 11.93
CA LEU A 288 -13.00 10.13 11.39
C LEU A 288 -12.04 9.55 12.43
N VAL A 289 -11.54 10.38 13.35
CA VAL A 289 -10.76 9.91 14.50
C VAL A 289 -11.61 8.97 15.36
N GLU A 290 -12.87 9.32 15.63
CA GLU A 290 -13.78 8.45 16.39
C GLU A 290 -14.12 7.15 15.64
N LYS A 291 -14.33 7.21 14.32
CA LYS A 291 -14.51 5.98 13.51
C LYS A 291 -13.28 5.07 13.54
N LEU A 292 -12.08 5.64 13.53
CA LEU A 292 -10.82 4.89 13.55
C LEU A 292 -10.55 4.24 14.91
N LYS A 293 -11.02 4.84 16.01
CA LYS A 293 -10.99 4.23 17.35
C LYS A 293 -11.86 2.97 17.42
N GLY A 294 -12.98 2.95 16.70
CA GLY A 294 -13.92 1.82 16.70
C GLY A 294 -14.72 1.74 18.00
N GLU A 295 -15.00 0.52 18.46
CA GLU A 295 -15.71 0.29 19.74
C GLU A 295 -14.81 0.53 20.96
N HIS A 296 -13.49 0.51 20.76
CA HIS A 296 -12.52 0.78 21.81
C HIS A 296 -12.39 2.28 22.09
N ALA A 297 -12.26 2.63 23.37
CA ALA A 297 -12.08 4.02 23.80
C ALA A 297 -10.65 4.56 23.56
N SER A 298 -9.70 3.66 23.27
CA SER A 298 -8.29 3.99 23.08
C SER A 298 -7.80 3.68 21.67
N LEU A 299 -6.83 4.45 21.20
CA LEU A 299 -6.10 4.19 19.96
C LEU A 299 -4.61 4.22 20.29
N SER A 300 -4.00 3.04 20.40
CA SER A 300 -2.59 2.88 20.78
C SER A 300 -1.63 3.14 19.60
N SER A 301 -2.06 2.74 18.41
CA SER A 301 -1.23 2.69 17.22
C SER A 301 -2.11 2.77 15.97
N ILE A 302 -1.48 3.15 14.85
CA ILE A 302 -2.08 3.07 13.52
C ILE A 302 -1.07 2.45 12.56
N LYS A 303 -1.58 1.85 11.48
CA LYS A 303 -0.79 1.49 10.32
C LYS A 303 -1.28 2.29 9.13
N ILE A 304 -0.38 2.48 8.18
CA ILE A 304 -0.67 3.20 6.95
C ILE A 304 -0.32 2.37 5.72
N SER A 305 -0.90 2.73 4.59
CA SER A 305 -0.45 2.30 3.27
C SER A 305 -0.53 3.51 2.35
N LEU A 306 0.63 4.00 1.92
CA LEU A 306 0.78 5.18 1.08
C LEU A 306 1.30 4.77 -0.29
N THR A 307 0.64 5.20 -1.35
CA THR A 307 1.14 5.09 -2.72
C THR A 307 0.69 6.32 -3.48
N GLY A 308 1.58 6.89 -4.29
CA GLY A 308 1.33 8.17 -4.96
C GLY A 308 0.94 9.26 -3.96
N ASP A 309 -0.28 9.78 -4.11
CA ASP A 309 -0.83 10.82 -3.26
C ASP A 309 -2.09 10.35 -2.48
N VAL A 310 -2.30 9.03 -2.36
CA VAL A 310 -3.41 8.45 -1.59
C VAL A 310 -2.87 7.68 -0.39
N LEU A 311 -3.34 8.07 0.79
CA LEU A 311 -2.99 7.50 2.07
C LEU A 311 -4.18 6.75 2.65
N TYR A 312 -3.98 5.47 2.95
CA TYR A 312 -4.91 4.66 3.74
C TYR A 312 -4.38 4.54 5.16
N ILE A 313 -5.24 4.74 6.15
CA ILE A 313 -4.93 4.72 7.58
C ILE A 313 -5.89 3.75 8.24
N TYR A 314 -5.39 2.88 9.11
CA TYR A 314 -6.22 1.92 9.80
C TYR A 314 -5.68 1.62 11.20
N ASN A 315 -6.58 1.28 12.11
CA ASN A 315 -6.24 0.76 13.42
C ASN A 315 -6.01 -0.76 13.28
N PRO A 316 -4.80 -1.28 13.58
CA PRO A 316 -4.56 -2.72 13.52
C PRO A 316 -5.35 -3.52 14.57
N GLU A 317 -5.79 -2.88 15.67
CA GLU A 317 -6.63 -3.50 16.70
C GLU A 317 -8.10 -3.57 16.26
N GLU A 318 -8.57 -2.57 15.50
CA GLU A 318 -9.94 -2.45 14.99
C GLU A 318 -9.95 -2.21 13.46
N PRO A 319 -9.74 -3.26 12.63
CA PRO A 319 -9.51 -3.12 11.20
C PRO A 319 -10.78 -2.92 10.36
N GLU A 320 -11.93 -2.67 10.97
CA GLU A 320 -13.24 -2.52 10.32
C GLU A 320 -13.38 -1.23 9.52
N GLU A 321 -12.94 -0.11 10.08
CA GLU A 321 -12.97 1.20 9.43
C GLU A 321 -11.57 1.60 8.96
N LEU A 322 -11.50 2.01 7.71
CA LEU A 322 -10.30 2.51 7.05
C LEU A 322 -10.53 4.00 6.76
N VAL A 323 -9.60 4.86 7.13
CA VAL A 323 -9.63 6.27 6.76
C VAL A 323 -8.78 6.48 5.51
N VAL A 324 -9.34 7.17 4.53
CA VAL A 324 -8.66 7.50 3.26
C VAL A 324 -8.42 9.01 3.20
N CYS A 325 -7.22 9.38 2.81
CA CYS A 325 -6.79 10.76 2.65
C CYS A 325 -6.13 10.97 1.27
N GLU A 326 -6.53 12.03 0.57
CA GLU A 326 -5.93 12.42 -0.72
C GLU A 326 -5.13 13.71 -0.58
N ILE A 327 -3.84 13.66 -0.97
CA ILE A 327 -2.94 14.81 -0.98
C ILE A 327 -2.99 15.46 -2.38
N ASP A 328 -3.18 16.77 -2.45
CA ASP A 328 -3.19 17.49 -3.73
C ASP A 328 -1.78 17.85 -4.23
N GLY A 329 -1.71 18.36 -5.46
CA GLY A 329 -0.45 18.84 -6.05
C GLY A 329 0.17 20.06 -5.33
N ARG A 330 -0.55 20.71 -4.40
CA ARG A 330 -0.03 21.77 -3.54
C ARG A 330 0.50 21.23 -2.21
N ARG A 331 0.54 19.90 -2.05
CA ARG A 331 0.96 19.19 -0.84
C ARG A 331 0.12 19.63 0.35
N ARG A 332 -1.19 19.54 0.18
CA ARG A 332 -2.20 19.68 1.24
C ARG A 332 -3.18 18.55 1.15
N VAL A 333 -3.74 18.15 2.29
CA VAL A 333 -4.84 17.21 2.30
C VAL A 333 -6.06 17.91 1.70
N SER A 334 -6.53 17.36 0.58
CA SER A 334 -7.67 17.88 -0.16
C SER A 334 -8.97 17.19 0.21
N ARG A 335 -8.91 15.93 0.62
CA ARG A 335 -10.08 15.11 0.89
C ARG A 335 -9.78 14.08 1.96
N TRP A 336 -10.76 13.90 2.83
CA TRP A 336 -10.85 12.82 3.79
C TRP A 336 -12.10 11.97 3.50
N GLY A 337 -12.04 10.69 3.83
CA GLY A 337 -13.18 9.77 3.76
C GLY A 337 -13.00 8.57 4.67
N SER A 338 -14.07 7.82 4.90
CA SER A 338 -14.01 6.51 5.55
C SER A 338 -14.50 5.42 4.61
N LEU A 339 -13.99 4.21 4.80
CA LEU A 339 -14.28 3.03 4.00
C LEU A 339 -14.39 1.84 4.96
N LYS A 340 -15.49 1.10 4.86
CA LYS A 340 -15.62 -0.19 5.56
C LYS A 340 -14.75 -1.23 4.88
N ASN A 341 -13.98 -1.95 5.67
CA ASN A 341 -13.15 -3.04 5.22
C ASN A 341 -14.01 -4.24 4.80
N ALA A 342 -14.03 -4.55 3.50
CA ALA A 342 -14.88 -5.60 2.95
C ALA A 342 -14.53 -7.03 3.41
N THR A 343 -13.39 -7.23 4.09
CA THR A 343 -13.01 -8.55 4.60
C THR A 343 -13.43 -8.81 6.04
N VAL A 344 -13.78 -7.78 6.80
CA VAL A 344 -14.19 -7.90 8.20
C VAL A 344 -15.72 -7.99 8.24
N ASN A 345 -16.25 -9.17 8.54
CA ASN A 345 -17.69 -9.41 8.73
C ASN A 345 -17.99 -9.56 10.23
N ASP A 346 -19.11 -8.98 10.69
CA ASP A 346 -19.67 -8.92 12.06
C ASP A 346 -19.80 -10.26 12.84
N GLY A 347 -19.34 -11.41 12.32
CA GLY A 347 -19.66 -12.70 12.97
C GLY A 347 -18.84 -13.92 12.61
N GLY A 348 -17.68 -13.81 11.95
CA GLY A 348 -16.90 -15.04 11.75
C GLY A 348 -15.70 -14.93 10.83
N ARG A 349 -14.53 -14.75 11.45
CA ARG A 349 -13.28 -15.50 11.18
C ARG A 349 -12.19 -14.95 12.09
N VAL A 350 -12.27 -15.30 13.38
CA VAL A 350 -11.15 -15.17 14.36
C VAL A 350 -9.87 -15.90 13.86
N THR A 351 -9.99 -16.69 12.80
CA THR A 351 -8.93 -17.51 12.20
C THR A 351 -8.20 -16.88 11.03
N GLU A 352 -8.57 -15.68 10.55
CA GLU A 352 -7.92 -15.05 9.39
C GLU A 352 -7.33 -13.67 9.75
N ARG A 353 -6.10 -13.44 9.30
CA ARG A 353 -5.37 -12.18 9.40
C ARG A 353 -5.47 -11.43 8.08
N ALA A 354 -5.77 -10.14 8.14
CA ALA A 354 -5.74 -9.24 7.00
C ALA A 354 -4.36 -8.56 6.88
N VAL A 355 -3.81 -8.53 5.68
CA VAL A 355 -2.59 -7.80 5.32
C VAL A 355 -2.93 -6.84 4.20
N LEU A 356 -2.67 -5.56 4.41
CA LEU A 356 -3.04 -4.51 3.46
C LEU A 356 -1.81 -4.11 2.64
N THR A 357 -2.01 -3.93 1.33
CA THR A 357 -1.04 -3.28 0.44
C THR A 357 -1.72 -2.20 -0.36
N CYS A 358 -0.94 -1.22 -0.83
CA CYS A 358 -1.40 -0.21 -1.77
C CYS A 358 -0.55 -0.26 -3.04
N ALA A 359 -1.17 0.00 -4.19
CA ALA A 359 -0.47 -0.01 -5.47
C ALA A 359 -1.18 0.82 -6.55
N ASP A 360 -0.38 1.46 -7.41
CA ASP A 360 -0.88 2.08 -8.64
C ASP A 360 -1.22 0.99 -9.67
N VAL A 361 -2.50 0.65 -9.77
CA VAL A 361 -2.99 -0.34 -10.73
C VAL A 361 -3.32 0.35 -12.05
N SER A 362 -2.55 0.07 -13.09
CA SER A 362 -2.82 0.58 -14.42
C SER A 362 -3.71 -0.37 -15.24
N LEU A 363 -4.31 0.18 -16.29
CA LEU A 363 -5.02 -0.62 -17.29
C LEU A 363 -4.10 -1.66 -17.97
N GLY A 364 -2.79 -1.36 -18.06
CA GLY A 364 -1.78 -2.29 -18.56
C GLY A 364 -1.59 -3.50 -17.66
N ASP A 365 -1.60 -3.30 -16.34
CA ASP A 365 -1.46 -4.37 -15.35
C ASP A 365 -2.67 -5.31 -15.39
N LEU A 366 -3.88 -4.75 -15.42
CA LEU A 366 -5.11 -5.53 -15.56
C LEU A 366 -5.11 -6.34 -16.86
N ARG A 367 -4.75 -5.71 -17.98
CA ARG A 367 -4.64 -6.40 -19.28
C ARG A 367 -3.62 -7.52 -19.26
N LYS A 368 -2.47 -7.33 -18.60
CA LYS A 368 -1.43 -8.35 -18.46
C LYS A 368 -1.95 -9.53 -17.63
N ALA A 369 -2.59 -9.26 -16.50
CA ALA A 369 -3.16 -10.27 -15.61
C ALA A 369 -4.25 -11.13 -16.29
N MET A 370 -5.20 -10.49 -16.98
CA MET A 370 -6.27 -11.17 -17.70
C MET A 370 -5.73 -12.04 -18.85
N LYS A 371 -4.74 -11.54 -19.59
CA LYS A 371 -4.11 -12.28 -20.70
C LYS A 371 -3.30 -13.48 -20.24
N SER A 372 -2.59 -13.36 -19.12
CA SER A 372 -1.77 -14.46 -18.61
C SER A 372 -2.58 -15.54 -17.89
N GLY A 373 -3.90 -15.33 -17.68
CA GLY A 373 -4.74 -16.22 -16.89
C GLY A 373 -4.35 -16.29 -15.40
N LYS A 374 -3.46 -15.39 -14.94
CA LYS A 374 -2.95 -15.39 -13.56
C LYS A 374 -3.92 -14.74 -12.58
N GLY A 375 -4.83 -13.91 -13.08
CA GLY A 375 -5.85 -13.28 -12.27
C GLY A 375 -7.14 -13.07 -13.03
N SER A 376 -8.27 -13.24 -12.34
CA SER A 376 -9.59 -12.82 -12.82
C SER A 376 -10.22 -11.85 -11.84
N PHE A 377 -11.04 -10.93 -12.36
CA PHE A 377 -11.58 -9.81 -11.61
C PHE A 377 -13.11 -9.85 -11.66
N SER A 378 -13.74 -9.62 -10.51
CA SER A 378 -15.18 -9.42 -10.42
C SER A 378 -15.52 -8.34 -9.39
N THR A 379 -16.67 -7.68 -9.53
CA THR A 379 -17.15 -6.72 -8.53
C THR A 379 -17.73 -7.46 -7.32
N VAL A 380 -17.52 -6.92 -6.11
CA VAL A 380 -18.13 -7.43 -4.89
C VAL A 380 -19.42 -6.64 -4.64
N ASN A 381 -20.58 -7.26 -4.86
CA ASN A 381 -21.88 -6.67 -4.52
C ASN A 381 -22.37 -7.24 -3.18
N ASN A 382 -22.64 -6.38 -2.19
CA ASN A 382 -23.35 -6.67 -0.94
C ASN A 382 -23.22 -8.12 -0.40
N GLY A 383 -21.99 -8.61 -0.24
CA GLY A 383 -21.72 -9.92 0.37
C GLY A 383 -22.27 -11.16 -0.36
N ILE A 384 -22.87 -11.04 -1.56
CA ILE A 384 -23.42 -12.18 -2.32
C ILE A 384 -23.03 -12.05 -3.80
N LEU A 385 -22.35 -13.09 -4.28
CA LEU A 385 -21.81 -13.23 -5.63
C LEU A 385 -22.93 -13.35 -6.69
N GLN A 386 -22.72 -12.75 -7.86
CA GLN A 386 -23.25 -13.25 -9.13
C GLN A 386 -22.17 -14.02 -9.86
#